data_AF-A0A936L1U1-F1
#
_entry.id   AF-A0A936L1U1-F1
#
_cell.length_a   1.000
_cell.length_b   1.000
_cell.length_c   1.000
_cell.angle_alpha   90.00
_cell.angle_beta   90.00
_cell.angle_gamma   90.00
#
_symmetry.space_group_name_H-M   'P 1'
#
loop_
_entity.id
_entity.type
_entity.pdbx_description
1 polymer ?
#
loop_
_entity_poly.entity_id
_entity_poly.type
_entity_poly.pdbx_seq_one_letter_code
_entity_poly.pdbx_strand_id
1 'polypeptide(L)'
;MNLAINDPIFPQIAQALDKSVMTRIFLTAFSSPSEHFPLAPTIIKSCEIKNKRHKPGKSFVLSYDLIFLDNQTGETCELVVGARLCKSGCGLIELEEERAKYKKNTGLVSPVIYLSELEMLVWLFPNDRKLIHLVQILNVDNLLAHFTPMLLLWDCGSSSKVTDVQAEVLHYLPERSCMVRYIISVEIPGQSKIIQKIVYGKNYRDNRGGEVFSIMKQLANQLPKCATPLAYDADTRTLWQSHITGIPLEWSDLETGHSSRLLLSMATCLAAFQKCRIDTSVGYGFKDIDEQLFDTVQAAKPQDKLLAEQISDWVTKLISLRDEISWPSDVAFPLHQDLHLGNFMMEGENACLIDLDSVCLGNPLADIGSLVSYFYRNGLQAGRDIDYVDNIVAVFLEHFENAVSWRVCRYQLSWFIAAALIHEVIRRLLRQRHEQGLKHLNSYFDLSKRFGLVIVKDRQHA
;
A
#
# COMPACT_ATOMS: atom_id res chain seq x y z
N MET A 1 5.51 -16.19 -21.65
CA MET A 1 6.71 -16.96 -21.25
C MET A 1 6.64 -17.02 -19.73
N ASN A 2 6.18 -18.13 -19.13
CA ASN A 2 5.92 -18.18 -17.68
C ASN A 2 7.23 -17.94 -16.92
N LEU A 3 7.45 -16.70 -16.47
CA LEU A 3 8.56 -16.31 -15.59
C LEU A 3 8.29 -16.86 -14.19
N ALA A 4 8.39 -18.19 -14.05
CA ALA A 4 8.16 -18.91 -12.81
C ALA A 4 9.11 -18.40 -11.72
N ILE A 5 8.56 -18.06 -10.55
CA ILE A 5 9.37 -17.72 -9.38
C ILE A 5 10.03 -19.01 -8.92
N ASN A 6 11.35 -19.11 -9.08
CA ASN A 6 12.14 -20.23 -8.61
C ASN A 6 12.77 -19.86 -7.26
N ASP A 7 12.28 -20.46 -6.19
CA ASP A 7 12.86 -20.36 -4.86
C ASP A 7 13.01 -21.80 -4.31
N PRO A 8 14.24 -22.32 -4.13
CA PRO A 8 14.43 -23.70 -3.69
C PRO A 8 13.91 -23.96 -2.28
N ILE A 9 13.70 -22.91 -1.48
CA ILE A 9 13.08 -23.03 -0.15
C ILE A 9 11.56 -23.24 -0.24
N PHE A 10 10.95 -22.78 -1.33
CA PHE A 10 9.52 -22.87 -1.61
C PHE A 10 9.28 -23.46 -3.01
N PRO A 11 9.62 -24.74 -3.24
CA PRO A 11 9.52 -25.38 -4.56
C PRO A 11 8.08 -25.38 -5.13
N GLN A 12 7.08 -25.24 -4.27
CA GLN A 12 5.66 -25.27 -4.61
C GLN A 12 5.10 -23.93 -5.15
N ILE A 13 5.90 -22.85 -5.25
CA ILE A 13 5.42 -21.53 -5.69
C ILE A 13 4.72 -21.61 -7.05
N ALA A 14 5.27 -22.37 -8.01
CA ALA A 14 4.68 -22.47 -9.34
C ALA A 14 3.24 -23.01 -9.30
N GLN A 15 2.98 -24.01 -8.44
CA GLN A 15 1.65 -24.58 -8.27
C GLN A 15 0.71 -23.62 -7.52
N ALA A 16 1.22 -22.92 -6.49
CA ALA A 16 0.45 -21.92 -5.77
C ALA A 16 0.05 -20.70 -6.64
N LEU A 17 0.80 -20.43 -7.71
CA LEU A 17 0.47 -19.38 -8.68
C LEU A 17 -0.41 -19.87 -9.84
N ASP A 18 -0.67 -21.18 -9.94
CA ASP A 18 -1.53 -21.76 -10.95
C ASP A 18 -2.98 -21.81 -10.46
N LYS A 19 -3.82 -20.96 -11.06
CA LYS A 19 -5.24 -20.82 -10.71
C LYS A 19 -6.01 -22.14 -10.85
N SER A 20 -5.71 -22.93 -11.88
CA SER A 20 -6.40 -24.20 -12.13
C SER A 20 -6.02 -25.25 -11.10
N VAL A 21 -4.74 -25.28 -10.71
CA VAL A 21 -4.27 -26.15 -9.61
C VAL A 21 -4.94 -25.74 -8.30
N MET A 22 -4.90 -24.45 -7.94
CA MET A 22 -5.48 -23.96 -6.70
C MET A 22 -7.01 -24.11 -6.63
N THR A 23 -7.72 -23.96 -7.75
CA THR A 23 -9.16 -24.23 -7.83
C THR A 23 -9.49 -25.65 -7.39
N ARG A 24 -8.74 -26.65 -7.88
CA ARG A 24 -8.96 -28.06 -7.49
C ARG A 24 -8.62 -28.28 -6.02
N ILE A 25 -7.49 -27.76 -5.56
CA ILE A 25 -7.05 -27.92 -4.17
C ILE A 25 -8.08 -27.32 -3.20
N PHE A 26 -8.56 -26.10 -3.46
CA PHE A 26 -9.58 -25.48 -2.62
C PHE A 26 -10.91 -26.22 -2.67
N LEU A 27 -11.34 -26.69 -3.85
CA LEU A 27 -12.57 -27.46 -3.96
C LEU A 27 -12.50 -28.74 -3.13
N THR A 28 -11.37 -29.45 -3.17
CA THR A 28 -11.16 -30.65 -2.36
C THR A 28 -11.05 -30.32 -0.87
N ALA A 29 -10.30 -29.28 -0.50
CA ALA A 29 -10.08 -28.92 0.90
C ALA A 29 -11.35 -28.44 1.60
N PHE A 30 -12.27 -27.85 0.85
CA PHE A 30 -13.49 -27.24 1.38
C PHE A 30 -14.75 -28.06 1.09
N SER A 31 -14.66 -29.22 0.44
CA SER A 31 -15.81 -30.00 -0.04
C SER A 31 -16.80 -30.43 1.03
N SER A 32 -16.37 -30.45 2.29
CA SER A 32 -17.21 -30.81 3.44
C SER A 32 -17.23 -29.66 4.44
N PRO A 33 -18.41 -29.30 5.00
CA PRO A 33 -18.47 -28.35 6.09
C PRO A 33 -17.59 -28.81 7.25
N SER A 34 -16.89 -27.86 7.86
CA SER A 34 -16.09 -28.07 9.07
C SER A 34 -16.37 -26.95 10.07
N GLU A 35 -15.96 -27.13 11.33
CA GLU A 35 -16.03 -26.06 12.33
C GLU A 35 -15.31 -24.77 11.88
N HIS A 36 -14.34 -24.88 10.98
CA HIS A 36 -13.56 -23.75 10.45
C HIS A 36 -14.08 -23.22 9.12
N PHE A 37 -14.96 -23.95 8.44
CA PHE A 37 -15.59 -23.54 7.19
C PHE A 37 -17.01 -24.13 7.11
N PRO A 38 -18.05 -23.39 7.52
CA PRO A 38 -19.41 -23.91 7.55
C PRO A 38 -20.04 -24.04 6.16
N LEU A 39 -19.43 -23.44 5.14
CA LEU A 39 -19.85 -23.52 3.75
C LEU A 39 -19.27 -24.77 3.08
N ALA A 40 -19.93 -25.27 2.04
CA ALA A 40 -19.43 -26.41 1.26
C ALA A 40 -19.52 -26.07 -0.23
N PRO A 41 -18.41 -25.71 -0.90
CA PRO A 41 -18.44 -25.36 -2.31
C PRO A 41 -18.67 -26.63 -3.14
N THR A 42 -19.70 -26.63 -3.97
CA THR A 42 -19.88 -27.68 -4.99
C THR A 42 -19.01 -27.39 -6.21
N ILE A 43 -18.85 -26.11 -6.56
CA ILE A 43 -18.08 -25.64 -7.70
C ILE A 43 -17.42 -24.31 -7.32
N ILE A 44 -16.12 -24.17 -7.60
CA ILE A 44 -15.44 -22.87 -7.60
C ILE A 44 -15.50 -22.32 -9.03
N LYS A 45 -16.28 -21.26 -9.22
CA LYS A 45 -16.49 -20.57 -10.50
C LYS A 45 -15.29 -19.69 -10.87
N SER A 46 -14.63 -19.10 -9.88
CA SER A 46 -13.47 -18.23 -10.06
C SER A 46 -12.47 -18.39 -8.92
N CYS A 47 -11.19 -18.35 -9.25
CA CYS A 47 -10.06 -18.37 -8.32
C CYS A 47 -9.00 -17.38 -8.80
N GLU A 48 -9.00 -16.19 -8.21
CA GLU A 48 -8.15 -15.08 -8.63
C GLU A 48 -7.10 -14.78 -7.56
N ILE A 49 -5.83 -14.68 -7.95
CA ILE A 49 -4.77 -14.27 -7.02
C ILE A 49 -4.85 -12.77 -6.85
N LYS A 50 -5.23 -12.32 -5.66
CA LYS A 50 -5.42 -10.91 -5.35
C LYS A 50 -4.12 -10.24 -4.88
N ASN A 51 -3.38 -10.91 -3.99
CA ASN A 51 -2.10 -10.43 -3.48
C ASN A 51 -1.03 -11.52 -3.54
N LYS A 52 0.21 -11.12 -3.79
CA LYS A 52 1.39 -11.99 -3.63
C LYS A 52 2.56 -11.21 -3.06
N ARG A 53 3.25 -11.81 -2.10
CA ARG A 53 4.43 -11.22 -1.45
C ARG A 53 5.50 -12.29 -1.27
N HIS A 54 6.56 -12.16 -2.04
CA HIS A 54 7.74 -13.02 -1.95
C HIS A 54 8.90 -12.27 -1.31
N LYS A 55 9.48 -12.87 -0.27
CA LYS A 55 10.82 -12.54 0.22
C LYS A 55 11.70 -13.78 -0.01
N PRO A 56 12.62 -13.76 -0.98
CA PRO A 56 13.46 -14.90 -1.33
C PRO A 56 14.07 -15.59 -0.11
N GLY A 57 13.89 -16.91 -0.02
CA GLY A 57 14.36 -17.76 1.07
C GLY A 57 13.73 -17.54 2.44
N LYS A 58 12.80 -16.57 2.58
CA LYS A 58 12.24 -16.14 3.88
C LYS A 58 10.74 -16.39 4.00
N SER A 59 9.95 -15.99 3.02
CA SER A 59 8.48 -16.12 3.08
C SER A 59 7.81 -15.96 1.74
N PHE A 60 6.72 -16.69 1.53
CA PHE A 60 5.80 -16.47 0.42
C PHE A 60 4.36 -16.41 0.95
N VAL A 61 3.70 -15.26 0.80
CA VAL A 61 2.34 -14.98 1.29
C VAL A 61 1.46 -14.57 0.12
N LEU A 62 0.23 -15.06 0.10
CA LEU A 62 -0.73 -14.92 -0.99
C LEU A 62 -2.11 -14.56 -0.43
N SER A 63 -2.96 -14.00 -1.27
CA SER A 63 -4.41 -14.13 -1.09
C SER A 63 -5.11 -14.46 -2.40
N TYR A 64 -6.23 -15.16 -2.26
CA TYR A 64 -7.12 -15.52 -3.36
C TYR A 64 -8.51 -14.95 -3.11
N ASP A 65 -9.14 -14.46 -4.17
CA ASP A 65 -10.57 -14.16 -4.22
C ASP A 65 -11.25 -15.35 -4.91
N LEU A 66 -12.14 -16.03 -4.18
CA LEU A 66 -12.88 -17.18 -4.66
C LEU A 66 -14.34 -16.80 -4.87
N ILE A 67 -14.90 -17.22 -6.00
CA ILE A 67 -16.36 -17.20 -6.24
C ILE A 67 -16.80 -18.64 -6.40
N PHE A 68 -17.76 -19.11 -5.58
CA PHE A 68 -18.19 -20.50 -5.59
C PHE A 68 -19.70 -20.64 -5.43
N LEU A 69 -20.22 -21.81 -5.78
CA LEU A 69 -21.60 -22.21 -5.52
C LEU A 69 -21.64 -23.00 -4.22
N ASP A 70 -22.37 -22.51 -3.22
CA ASP A 70 -22.56 -23.23 -1.97
C ASP A 70 -23.56 -24.38 -2.16
N ASN A 71 -23.19 -25.57 -1.68
CA ASN A 71 -23.96 -26.79 -1.84
C ASN A 71 -25.26 -26.77 -1.02
N GLN A 72 -25.28 -26.01 0.09
CA GLN A 72 -26.44 -25.96 0.97
C GLN A 72 -27.50 -24.99 0.46
N THR A 73 -27.08 -23.78 0.10
CA THR A 73 -27.99 -22.72 -0.34
C THR A 73 -28.24 -22.70 -1.84
N GLY A 74 -27.32 -23.24 -2.64
CA GLY A 74 -27.30 -23.08 -4.10
C GLY A 74 -26.97 -21.65 -4.53
N GLU A 75 -26.56 -20.78 -3.61
CA GLU A 75 -26.21 -19.39 -3.89
C GLU A 75 -24.75 -19.25 -4.30
N THR A 76 -24.46 -18.16 -5.00
CA THR A 76 -23.08 -17.81 -5.32
C THR A 76 -22.50 -17.01 -4.16
N CYS A 77 -21.40 -17.50 -3.60
CA CYS A 77 -20.70 -16.88 -2.48
C CYS A 77 -19.32 -16.39 -2.90
N GLU A 78 -18.85 -15.34 -2.23
CA GLU A 78 -17.50 -14.82 -2.36
C GLU A 78 -16.70 -15.12 -1.09
N LEU A 79 -15.43 -15.47 -1.24
CA LEU A 79 -14.55 -15.77 -0.11
C LEU A 79 -13.13 -15.31 -0.42
N VAL A 80 -12.56 -14.55 0.51
CA VAL A 80 -11.14 -14.21 0.49
C VAL A 80 -10.35 -15.20 1.33
N VAL A 81 -9.31 -15.75 0.73
CA VAL A 81 -8.45 -16.76 1.35
C VAL A 81 -7.03 -16.21 1.48
N GLY A 82 -6.57 -15.97 2.71
CA GLY A 82 -5.17 -15.64 2.98
C GLY A 82 -4.35 -16.93 3.09
N ALA A 83 -3.18 -16.98 2.46
CA ALA A 83 -2.36 -18.18 2.44
C ALA A 83 -0.87 -17.88 2.62
N ARG A 84 -0.16 -18.86 3.17
CA ARG A 84 1.29 -18.82 3.36
C ARG A 84 1.89 -20.17 3.02
N LEU A 85 2.93 -20.16 2.20
CA LEU A 85 3.75 -21.35 1.99
C LEU A 85 4.69 -21.57 3.18
N CYS A 86 4.74 -22.81 3.64
CA CYS A 86 5.73 -23.30 4.58
C CYS A 86 6.98 -23.76 3.83
N LYS A 87 8.09 -23.81 4.55
CA LYS A 87 9.30 -24.44 4.02
C LYS A 87 9.03 -25.92 3.81
N SER A 88 9.68 -26.52 2.81
CA SER A 88 9.54 -27.95 2.50
C SER A 88 9.74 -28.82 3.76
N GLY A 89 8.72 -29.61 4.11
CA GLY A 89 8.72 -30.51 5.27
C GLY A 89 8.51 -29.84 6.63
N CYS A 90 8.15 -28.55 6.67
CA CYS A 90 7.90 -27.81 7.92
C CYS A 90 6.41 -27.52 8.18
N GLY A 91 5.49 -27.86 7.27
CA GLY A 91 4.10 -27.43 7.32
C GLY A 91 3.34 -27.87 8.57
N LEU A 92 3.51 -29.12 9.00
CA LEU A 92 2.88 -29.62 10.23
C LEU A 92 3.43 -28.94 11.50
N ILE A 93 4.74 -28.70 11.55
CA ILE A 93 5.38 -28.00 12.67
C ILE A 93 4.85 -26.55 12.73
N GLU A 94 4.81 -25.87 11.59
CA GLU A 94 4.26 -24.51 11.51
C GLU A 94 2.77 -24.48 11.89
N LEU A 95 1.98 -25.48 11.49
CA LEU A 95 0.56 -25.61 11.88
C LEU A 95 0.39 -25.69 13.41
N GLU A 96 1.17 -26.55 14.07
CA GLU A 96 1.11 -26.74 15.52
C GLU A 96 1.53 -25.47 16.26
N GLU A 97 2.60 -24.81 15.80
CA GLU A 97 3.03 -23.53 16.35
C GLU A 97 1.94 -22.46 16.22
N GLU A 98 1.29 -22.35 15.07
CA GLU A 98 0.24 -21.37 14.85
C GLU A 98 -1.00 -21.66 15.69
N ARG A 99 -1.39 -22.93 15.85
CA ARG A 99 -2.46 -23.33 16.77
C ARG A 99 -2.13 -22.98 18.21
N ALA A 100 -0.91 -23.26 18.66
CA ALA A 100 -0.47 -22.94 20.01
C ALA A 100 -0.44 -21.42 20.27
N LYS A 101 0.12 -20.63 19.34
CA LYS A 101 0.17 -19.16 19.44
C LYS A 101 -1.23 -18.56 19.47
N TYR A 102 -2.12 -18.98 18.58
CA TYR A 102 -3.49 -18.47 18.52
C TYR A 102 -4.27 -18.79 19.80
N LYS A 103 -4.17 -20.04 20.30
CA LYS A 103 -4.81 -20.45 21.56
C LYS A 103 -4.28 -19.64 22.75
N LYS A 104 -2.97 -19.36 22.79
CA LYS A 104 -2.38 -18.52 23.83
C LYS A 104 -2.91 -17.07 23.78
N ASN A 105 -3.12 -16.52 22.58
CA ASN A 105 -3.53 -15.12 22.41
C ASN A 105 -5.04 -14.91 22.56
N THR A 106 -5.86 -15.89 22.17
CA THR A 106 -7.33 -15.74 22.05
C THR A 106 -8.12 -16.66 22.98
N GLY A 107 -7.50 -17.72 23.51
CA GLY A 107 -8.19 -18.80 24.21
C GLY A 107 -8.95 -19.77 23.30
N LEU A 108 -9.00 -19.52 21.99
CA LEU A 108 -9.79 -20.27 21.01
C LEU A 108 -8.95 -21.22 20.16
N VAL A 109 -9.59 -22.10 19.41
CA VAL A 109 -8.94 -22.95 18.39
C VAL A 109 -8.62 -22.09 17.17
N SER A 110 -7.41 -22.24 16.63
CA SER A 110 -6.97 -21.49 15.44
C SER A 110 -7.75 -21.92 14.20
N PRO A 111 -8.41 -21.00 13.47
CA PRO A 111 -9.15 -21.28 12.24
C PRO A 111 -8.18 -21.37 11.04
N VAL A 112 -7.15 -22.21 11.18
CA VAL A 112 -6.12 -22.43 10.16
C VAL A 112 -6.30 -23.81 9.54
N ILE A 113 -6.23 -23.84 8.22
CA ILE A 113 -6.33 -25.05 7.40
C ILE A 113 -4.95 -25.36 6.82
N TYR A 114 -4.53 -26.62 6.89
CA TYR A 114 -3.29 -27.08 6.29
C TYR A 114 -3.57 -27.84 5.00
N LEU A 115 -2.96 -27.39 3.91
CA LEU A 115 -3.00 -28.03 2.60
C LEU A 115 -1.67 -28.76 2.38
N SER A 116 -1.68 -30.07 2.60
CA SER A 116 -0.48 -30.92 2.57
C SER A 116 0.21 -30.95 1.20
N GLU A 117 -0.58 -30.87 0.14
CA GLU A 117 -0.16 -30.93 -1.26
C GLU A 117 0.82 -29.82 -1.63
N LEU A 118 0.75 -28.69 -0.92
CA LEU A 118 1.60 -27.52 -1.13
C LEU A 118 2.36 -27.10 0.13
N GLU A 119 2.35 -27.86 1.21
CA GLU A 119 2.92 -27.42 2.50
C GLU A 119 2.44 -25.98 2.80
N MET A 120 1.13 -25.76 2.80
CA MET A 120 0.53 -24.41 2.84
C MET A 120 -0.44 -24.27 3.99
N LEU A 121 -0.33 -23.17 4.73
CA LEU A 121 -1.30 -22.76 5.73
C LEU A 121 -2.25 -21.73 5.15
N VAL A 122 -3.52 -21.87 5.46
CA VAL A 122 -4.62 -21.09 4.90
C VAL A 122 -5.53 -20.56 6.00
N TRP A 123 -5.91 -19.29 5.89
CA TRP A 123 -6.86 -18.60 6.74
C TRP A 123 -7.99 -18.04 5.88
N LEU A 124 -9.22 -18.27 6.32
CA LEU A 124 -10.42 -17.78 5.66
C LEU A 124 -10.79 -16.43 6.27
N PHE A 125 -10.86 -15.39 5.44
CA PHE A 125 -11.22 -14.05 5.90
C PHE A 125 -12.59 -14.10 6.61
N PRO A 126 -12.77 -13.44 7.77
CA PRO A 126 -11.89 -12.42 8.36
C PRO A 126 -10.74 -12.96 9.22
N ASN A 127 -10.51 -14.26 9.32
CA ASN A 127 -9.38 -14.77 10.06
C ASN A 127 -8.06 -14.46 9.34
N ASP A 128 -7.07 -14.00 10.09
CA ASP A 128 -5.71 -13.75 9.61
C ASP A 128 -4.72 -14.05 10.74
N ARG A 129 -3.54 -14.53 10.36
CA ARG A 129 -2.48 -14.91 11.28
C ARG A 129 -2.00 -13.77 12.18
N LYS A 130 -1.90 -12.55 11.65
CA LYS A 130 -1.35 -11.38 12.36
C LYS A 130 -2.36 -10.26 12.58
N LEU A 131 -3.42 -10.18 11.78
CA LEU A 131 -4.54 -9.28 11.98
C LEU A 131 -5.60 -9.98 12.84
N ILE A 132 -5.22 -10.31 14.08
CA ILE A 132 -6.01 -11.20 14.96
C ILE A 132 -7.34 -10.58 15.43
N HIS A 133 -7.54 -9.28 15.22
CA HIS A 133 -8.74 -8.53 15.64
C HIS A 133 -9.75 -8.31 14.51
N LEU A 134 -9.52 -8.82 13.30
CA LEU A 134 -10.42 -8.62 12.16
C LEU A 134 -11.85 -9.12 12.43
N VAL A 135 -11.99 -10.28 13.07
CA VAL A 135 -13.30 -10.82 13.48
C VAL A 135 -14.04 -9.82 14.38
N GLN A 136 -13.33 -9.18 15.30
CA GLN A 136 -13.91 -8.22 16.24
C GLN A 136 -14.38 -6.95 15.53
N ILE A 137 -13.56 -6.38 14.64
CA ILE A 137 -13.85 -5.10 13.97
C ILE A 137 -14.79 -5.22 12.76
N LEU A 138 -15.19 -6.44 12.38
CA LEU A 138 -16.17 -6.71 11.32
C LEU A 138 -17.49 -7.24 11.87
N ASN A 139 -17.55 -7.52 13.18
CA ASN A 139 -18.78 -7.93 13.85
C ASN A 139 -19.64 -6.70 14.16
N VAL A 140 -20.86 -6.67 13.60
CA VAL A 140 -21.79 -5.52 13.72
C VAL A 140 -22.14 -5.20 15.18
N ASP A 141 -22.36 -6.19 16.03
CA ASP A 141 -22.73 -5.96 17.44
C ASP A 141 -21.59 -5.27 18.21
N ASN A 142 -20.36 -5.71 18.00
CA ASN A 142 -19.17 -5.06 18.57
C ASN A 142 -19.03 -3.62 18.07
N LEU A 143 -19.31 -3.37 16.79
CA LEU A 143 -19.20 -2.04 16.19
C LEU A 143 -20.24 -1.07 16.73
N LEU A 144 -21.48 -1.50 16.97
CA LEU A 144 -22.51 -0.66 17.60
C LEU A 144 -22.07 -0.17 18.99
N ALA A 145 -21.55 -1.09 19.82
CA ALA A 145 -21.03 -0.76 21.14
C ALA A 145 -19.82 0.18 21.06
N HIS A 146 -18.93 -0.04 20.09
CA HIS A 146 -17.73 0.77 19.87
C HIS A 146 -18.03 2.20 19.40
N PHE A 147 -18.97 2.37 18.47
CA PHE A 147 -19.25 3.68 17.86
C PHE A 147 -20.13 4.59 18.72
N THR A 148 -20.99 4.02 19.58
CA THR A 148 -21.86 4.79 20.47
C THR A 148 -21.12 5.85 21.31
N PRO A 149 -20.03 5.53 22.03
CA PRO A 149 -19.26 6.54 22.78
C PRO A 149 -18.51 7.54 21.88
N MET A 150 -18.22 7.19 20.63
CA MET A 150 -17.50 8.07 19.69
C MET A 150 -18.40 9.12 19.04
N LEU A 151 -19.73 8.97 19.11
CA LEU A 151 -20.68 9.95 18.55
C LEU A 151 -20.47 11.37 19.11
N LEU A 152 -20.14 11.48 20.40
CA LEU A 152 -19.83 12.76 21.05
C LEU A 152 -18.64 13.47 20.41
N LEU A 153 -17.65 12.72 19.95
CA LEU A 153 -16.43 13.24 19.31
C LEU A 153 -16.67 13.64 17.85
N TRP A 154 -17.83 13.31 17.28
CA TRP A 154 -18.18 13.55 15.87
C TRP A 154 -19.29 14.60 15.71
N ASP A 155 -19.42 15.47 16.72
CA ASP A 155 -20.43 16.53 16.82
C ASP A 155 -21.88 16.01 16.74
N CYS A 156 -22.11 14.76 17.13
CA CYS A 156 -23.46 14.26 17.37
C CYS A 156 -23.85 14.59 18.83
N GLY A 157 -25.11 14.98 19.03
CA GLY A 157 -25.61 15.29 20.38
C GLY A 157 -25.49 14.09 21.33
N SER A 158 -25.36 14.35 22.63
CA SER A 158 -25.15 13.31 23.67
C SER A 158 -26.25 12.26 23.77
N SER A 159 -27.41 12.52 23.17
CA SER A 159 -28.54 11.60 23.15
C SER A 159 -28.67 10.85 21.81
N SER A 160 -27.79 11.11 20.84
CA SER A 160 -27.74 10.39 19.56
C SER A 160 -27.43 8.92 19.77
N LYS A 161 -28.01 8.07 18.92
CA LYS A 161 -27.82 6.61 18.98
C LYS A 161 -27.40 6.06 17.63
N VAL A 162 -26.45 5.14 17.64
CA VAL A 162 -26.16 4.33 16.46
C VAL A 162 -27.26 3.29 16.30
N THR A 163 -27.91 3.28 15.14
CA THR A 163 -29.02 2.33 14.85
C THR A 163 -28.60 1.22 13.91
N ASP A 164 -27.62 1.48 13.05
CA ASP A 164 -27.11 0.52 12.07
C ASP A 164 -25.65 0.85 11.70
N VAL A 165 -24.88 -0.18 11.36
CA VAL A 165 -23.49 -0.06 10.91
C VAL A 165 -23.25 -1.04 9.78
N GLN A 166 -22.84 -0.50 8.62
CA GLN A 166 -22.37 -1.30 7.50
C GLN A 166 -20.86 -1.20 7.42
N ALA A 167 -20.18 -2.34 7.28
CA ALA A 167 -18.73 -2.43 7.13
C ALA A 167 -18.39 -2.91 5.71
N GLU A 168 -17.61 -2.13 4.98
CA GLU A 168 -17.13 -2.41 3.63
C GLU A 168 -15.60 -2.52 3.67
N VAL A 169 -15.08 -3.72 3.40
CA VAL A 169 -13.63 -3.94 3.34
C VAL A 169 -13.09 -3.37 2.04
N LEU A 170 -12.33 -2.28 2.11
CA LEU A 170 -11.74 -1.63 0.95
C LEU A 170 -10.43 -2.27 0.51
N HIS A 171 -9.59 -2.62 1.48
CA HIS A 171 -8.28 -3.16 1.19
C HIS A 171 -7.84 -4.13 2.26
N TYR A 172 -7.52 -5.36 1.86
CA TYR A 172 -6.98 -6.38 2.75
C TYR A 172 -5.62 -6.85 2.24
N LEU A 173 -4.58 -6.64 3.07
CA LEU A 173 -3.22 -7.12 2.86
C LEU A 173 -2.89 -8.16 3.92
N PRO A 174 -2.88 -9.46 3.57
CA PRO A 174 -2.61 -10.52 4.52
C PRO A 174 -1.35 -10.29 5.36
N GLU A 175 -1.50 -10.55 6.66
CA GLU A 175 -0.50 -10.34 7.71
C GLU A 175 0.05 -8.89 7.83
N ARG A 176 -0.61 -7.87 7.25
CA ARG A 176 -0.13 -6.48 7.25
C ARG A 176 -1.14 -5.48 7.75
N SER A 177 -2.24 -5.35 7.04
CA SER A 177 -3.27 -4.37 7.37
C SER A 177 -4.59 -4.67 6.68
N CYS A 178 -5.68 -4.17 7.25
CA CYS A 178 -6.99 -4.15 6.63
C CYS A 178 -7.60 -2.76 6.76
N MET A 179 -8.07 -2.19 5.66
CA MET A 179 -8.76 -0.91 5.61
C MET A 179 -10.25 -1.17 5.39
N VAL A 180 -11.06 -0.70 6.32
CA VAL A 180 -12.51 -0.90 6.32
C VAL A 180 -13.20 0.46 6.36
N ARG A 181 -14.20 0.64 5.51
CA ARG A 181 -15.11 1.78 5.53
C ARG A 181 -16.35 1.40 6.32
N TYR A 182 -16.75 2.25 7.25
CA TYR A 182 -17.94 2.09 8.07
C TYR A 182 -18.95 3.17 7.71
N ILE A 183 -20.16 2.75 7.34
CA ILE A 183 -21.32 3.64 7.14
C ILE A 183 -22.21 3.47 8.37
N ILE A 184 -22.30 4.52 9.17
CA ILE A 184 -22.90 4.51 10.50
C ILE A 184 -24.18 5.33 10.44
N SER A 185 -25.32 4.68 10.65
CA SER A 185 -26.63 5.34 10.75
C SER A 185 -26.85 5.82 12.18
N VAL A 186 -27.08 7.13 12.34
CA VAL A 186 -27.22 7.78 13.64
C VAL A 186 -28.58 8.46 13.73
N GLU A 187 -29.38 8.06 14.71
CA GLU A 187 -30.64 8.73 15.06
C GLU A 187 -30.35 9.94 15.95
N ILE A 188 -30.92 11.10 15.59
CA ILE A 188 -30.86 12.33 16.40
C ILE A 188 -32.22 12.53 17.11
N PRO A 189 -32.25 12.50 18.45
CA PRO A 189 -33.48 12.71 19.21
C PRO A 189 -34.15 14.04 18.90
N GLY A 190 -35.48 14.01 18.78
CA GLY A 190 -36.29 15.20 18.52
C GLY A 190 -36.31 15.69 17.07
N GLN A 191 -35.55 15.06 16.17
CA GLN A 191 -35.51 15.46 14.75
C GLN A 191 -36.14 14.44 13.79
N SER A 192 -36.60 13.27 14.26
CA SER A 192 -37.09 12.16 13.42
C SER A 192 -36.20 11.89 12.19
N LYS A 193 -34.90 12.20 12.31
CA LYS A 193 -33.94 12.22 11.22
C LYS A 193 -32.80 11.28 11.55
N ILE A 194 -32.54 10.37 10.63
CA ILE A 194 -31.34 9.53 10.62
C ILE A 194 -30.31 10.24 9.74
N ILE A 195 -29.10 10.43 10.26
CA ILE A 195 -27.96 10.90 9.49
C ILE A 195 -26.97 9.76 9.27
N GLN A 196 -26.22 9.81 8.18
CA GLN A 196 -25.14 8.87 7.93
C GLN A 196 -23.79 9.53 8.21
N LYS A 197 -22.93 8.82 8.94
CA LYS A 197 -21.53 9.18 9.16
C LYS A 197 -20.65 8.12 8.49
N ILE A 198 -19.61 8.56 7.80
CA ILE A 198 -18.62 7.66 7.18
C ILE A 198 -17.31 7.80 7.95
N VAL A 199 -16.78 6.67 8.38
CA VAL A 199 -15.52 6.56 9.11
C VAL A 199 -14.70 5.43 8.52
N TYR A 200 -13.38 5.55 8.54
CA TYR A 200 -12.49 4.47 8.15
C TYR A 200 -11.74 3.90 9.35
N GLY A 201 -11.61 2.58 9.40
CA GLY A 201 -10.77 1.86 10.35
C GLY A 201 -9.64 1.16 9.60
N LYS A 202 -8.39 1.50 9.91
CA LYS A 202 -7.20 0.80 9.43
C LYS A 202 -6.66 -0.07 10.55
N ASN A 203 -6.86 -1.38 10.41
CA ASN A 203 -6.32 -2.37 11.33
C ASN A 203 -4.87 -2.70 10.98
N TYR A 204 -4.02 -2.77 12.00
CA TYR A 204 -2.61 -3.09 11.86
C TYR A 204 -2.25 -4.39 12.56
N ARG A 205 -1.26 -5.09 12.01
CA ARG A 205 -0.70 -6.29 12.65
C ARG A 205 0.02 -6.02 13.98
N ASP A 206 0.43 -4.78 14.22
CA ASP A 206 1.27 -4.33 15.34
C ASP A 206 0.84 -2.92 15.79
N ASN A 207 1.50 -2.37 16.80
CA ASN A 207 1.09 -1.12 17.44
C ASN A 207 1.50 0.16 16.68
N ARG A 208 2.01 0.04 15.44
CA ARG A 208 2.49 1.20 14.66
C ARG A 208 1.41 2.25 14.40
N GLY A 209 0.14 1.85 14.40
CA GLY A 209 -1.00 2.76 14.22
C GLY A 209 -1.05 3.87 15.27
N GLY A 210 -0.48 3.68 16.47
CA GLY A 210 -0.39 4.72 17.49
C GLY A 210 0.57 5.86 17.12
N GLU A 211 1.67 5.54 16.44
CA GLU A 211 2.60 6.56 15.92
C GLU A 211 1.97 7.31 14.75
N VAL A 212 1.34 6.58 13.81
CA VAL A 212 0.60 7.17 12.69
C VAL A 212 -0.49 8.12 13.21
N PHE A 213 -1.26 7.72 14.23
CA PHE A 213 -2.26 8.56 14.89
C PHE A 213 -1.65 9.87 15.42
N SER A 214 -0.51 9.78 16.11
CA SER A 214 0.18 10.96 16.67
C SER A 214 0.60 11.93 15.56
N ILE A 215 1.20 11.43 14.49
CA ILE A 215 1.64 12.24 13.35
C ILE A 215 0.44 12.87 12.63
N MET A 216 -0.59 12.09 12.33
CA MET A 216 -1.81 12.59 11.70
C MET A 216 -2.48 13.69 12.53
N LYS A 217 -2.43 13.59 13.87
CA LYS A 217 -3.03 14.60 14.75
C LYS A 217 -2.27 15.92 14.66
N GLN A 218 -0.95 15.88 14.54
CA GLN A 218 -0.13 17.07 14.33
C GLN A 218 -0.40 17.71 12.96
N LEU A 219 -0.54 16.89 11.91
CA LEU A 219 -0.84 17.35 10.55
C LEU A 219 -2.25 17.95 10.44
N ALA A 220 -3.26 17.32 11.05
CA ALA A 220 -4.65 17.79 11.00
C ALA A 220 -4.87 19.18 11.63
N ASN A 221 -4.01 19.58 12.56
CA ASN A 221 -4.04 20.93 13.14
C ASN A 221 -3.43 22.01 12.23
N GLN A 222 -2.71 21.60 11.17
CA GLN A 222 -1.96 22.50 10.29
C GLN A 222 -2.47 22.49 8.86
N LEU A 223 -3.10 21.40 8.43
CA LEU A 223 -3.69 21.25 7.11
C LEU A 223 -5.20 21.53 7.14
N PRO A 224 -5.71 22.41 6.28
CA PRO A 224 -7.15 22.73 6.25
C PRO A 224 -8.00 21.57 5.71
N LYS A 225 -7.43 20.66 4.92
CA LYS A 225 -8.11 19.47 4.36
C LYS A 225 -7.19 18.25 4.44
N CYS A 226 -7.43 17.37 5.41
CA CYS A 226 -6.84 16.04 5.49
C CYS A 226 -7.76 15.09 6.27
N ALA A 227 -7.47 13.79 6.24
CA ALA A 227 -8.15 12.82 7.11
C ALA A 227 -7.83 13.19 8.55
N THR A 228 -8.87 13.48 9.34
CA THR A 228 -8.71 13.73 10.77
C THR A 228 -8.60 12.38 11.48
N PRO A 229 -7.52 12.10 12.22
CA PRO A 229 -7.47 10.90 13.04
C PRO A 229 -8.43 11.06 14.22
N LEU A 230 -9.42 10.18 14.30
CA LEU A 230 -10.48 10.23 15.30
C LEU A 230 -10.04 9.54 16.59
N ALA A 231 -9.43 8.37 16.49
CA ALA A 231 -8.91 7.61 17.63
C ALA A 231 -7.90 6.56 17.16
N TYR A 232 -7.01 6.14 18.06
CA TYR A 232 -6.29 4.87 17.92
C TYR A 232 -6.71 3.95 19.06
N ASP A 233 -7.28 2.81 18.71
CA ASP A 233 -7.64 1.75 19.63
C ASP A 233 -6.51 0.72 19.70
N ALA A 234 -5.81 0.69 20.82
CA ALA A 234 -4.68 -0.22 21.04
C ALA A 234 -5.11 -1.68 21.26
N ASP A 235 -6.34 -1.91 21.74
CA ASP A 235 -6.85 -3.25 22.03
C ASP A 235 -7.16 -3.99 20.74
N THR A 236 -7.67 -3.28 19.73
CA THR A 236 -7.88 -3.85 18.39
C THR A 236 -6.77 -3.52 17.40
N ARG A 237 -5.84 -2.62 17.74
CA ARG A 237 -4.80 -2.05 16.85
C ARG A 237 -5.37 -1.35 15.62
N THR A 238 -6.43 -0.57 15.83
CA THR A 238 -7.17 0.08 14.75
C THR A 238 -7.05 1.60 14.85
N LEU A 239 -6.57 2.21 13.77
CA LEU A 239 -6.62 3.66 13.58
C LEU A 239 -7.96 4.03 12.94
N TRP A 240 -8.73 4.86 13.63
CA TRP A 240 -10.00 5.42 13.17
C TRP A 240 -9.76 6.81 12.60
N GLN A 241 -10.25 7.07 11.38
CA GLN A 241 -10.08 8.36 10.72
C GLN A 241 -11.36 8.81 9.99
N SER A 242 -11.52 10.13 9.88
CA SER A 242 -12.67 10.75 9.23
C SER A 242 -12.73 10.43 7.74
N HIS A 243 -13.92 10.49 7.17
CA HIS A 243 -14.07 10.51 5.72
C HIS A 243 -13.51 11.80 5.12
N ILE A 244 -12.88 11.67 3.96
CA ILE A 244 -12.51 12.76 3.08
C ILE A 244 -13.31 12.58 1.79
N THR A 245 -13.98 13.64 1.36
CA THR A 245 -14.68 13.70 0.10
C THR A 245 -13.71 13.79 -1.09
N GLY A 246 -14.19 13.41 -2.27
CA GLY A 246 -13.41 13.45 -3.51
C GLY A 246 -13.12 12.07 -4.07
N ILE A 247 -12.30 12.04 -5.12
CA ILE A 247 -11.95 10.84 -5.89
C ILE A 247 -10.43 10.75 -5.99
N PRO A 248 -9.80 9.55 -5.85
CA PRO A 248 -8.37 9.41 -6.09
C PRO A 248 -8.01 9.85 -7.51
N LEU A 249 -6.93 10.61 -7.65
CA LEU A 249 -6.46 11.05 -8.94
C LEU A 249 -5.83 9.87 -9.71
N GLU A 250 -6.22 9.70 -10.97
CA GLU A 250 -5.64 8.72 -11.89
C GLU A 250 -4.83 9.40 -13.00
N TRP A 251 -4.04 8.61 -13.72
CA TRP A 251 -3.25 9.14 -14.84
C TRP A 251 -4.13 9.70 -15.96
N SER A 252 -5.25 9.03 -16.26
CA SER A 252 -6.24 9.45 -17.25
C SER A 252 -6.77 10.86 -17.00
N ASP A 253 -6.86 11.31 -15.75
CA ASP A 253 -7.31 12.66 -15.41
C ASP A 253 -6.33 13.73 -15.90
N LEU A 254 -5.02 13.42 -15.87
CA LEU A 254 -3.97 14.31 -16.39
C LEU A 254 -3.90 14.33 -17.92
N GLU A 255 -4.59 13.41 -18.59
CA GLU A 255 -4.70 13.40 -20.05
C GLU A 255 -5.86 14.27 -20.56
N THR A 256 -6.66 14.81 -19.65
CA THR A 256 -7.78 15.70 -19.97
C THR A 256 -7.34 17.16 -20.15
N GLY A 257 -8.23 17.99 -20.71
CA GLY A 257 -7.99 19.43 -20.88
C GLY A 257 -7.84 20.24 -19.58
N HIS A 258 -8.00 19.63 -18.40
CA HIS A 258 -7.89 20.30 -17.09
C HIS A 258 -6.57 20.00 -16.36
N SER A 259 -5.63 19.31 -16.99
CA SER A 259 -4.40 18.81 -16.37
C SER A 259 -3.61 19.87 -15.60
N SER A 260 -3.42 21.07 -16.16
CA SER A 260 -2.66 22.14 -15.49
C SER A 260 -3.26 22.56 -14.14
N ARG A 261 -4.60 22.61 -14.02
CA ARG A 261 -5.26 22.96 -12.74
C ARG A 261 -5.12 21.84 -11.71
N LEU A 262 -5.23 20.58 -12.13
CA LEU A 262 -4.98 19.43 -11.27
C LEU A 262 -3.54 19.43 -10.74
N LEU A 263 -2.57 19.64 -11.63
CA LEU A 263 -1.14 19.73 -11.28
C LEU A 263 -0.85 20.89 -10.32
N LEU A 264 -1.46 22.06 -10.53
CA LEU A 264 -1.37 23.19 -9.59
C LEU A 264 -1.90 22.82 -8.21
N SER A 265 -3.05 22.14 -8.16
CA SER A 265 -3.67 21.71 -6.90
C SER A 265 -2.79 20.70 -6.16
N MET A 266 -2.24 19.70 -6.86
CA MET A 266 -1.29 18.75 -6.29
C MET A 266 -0.04 19.44 -5.75
N ALA A 267 0.56 20.32 -6.54
CA ALA A 267 1.75 21.08 -6.16
C ALA A 267 1.52 21.93 -4.90
N THR A 268 0.39 22.63 -4.85
CA THR A 268 -0.01 23.47 -3.71
C THR A 268 -0.26 22.62 -2.46
N CYS A 269 -0.95 21.49 -2.62
CA CYS A 269 -1.22 20.55 -1.54
C CYS A 269 0.07 19.98 -0.94
N LEU A 270 0.99 19.53 -1.79
CA LEU A 270 2.28 18.99 -1.35
C LEU A 270 3.16 20.06 -0.69
N ALA A 271 3.20 21.28 -1.25
CA ALA A 271 3.92 22.39 -0.65
C ALA A 271 3.35 22.78 0.73
N ALA A 272 2.03 22.70 0.93
CA ALA A 272 1.40 22.92 2.22
C ALA A 272 1.74 21.80 3.22
N PHE A 273 1.71 20.54 2.79
CA PHE A 273 2.14 19.39 3.59
C PHE A 273 3.58 19.53 4.07
N GLN A 274 4.51 19.86 3.16
CA GLN A 274 5.93 20.03 3.51
C GLN A 274 6.18 21.23 4.44
N LYS A 275 5.29 22.24 4.48
CA LYS A 275 5.38 23.35 5.44
C LYS A 275 4.98 22.97 6.87
N CYS A 276 4.33 21.81 7.06
CA CYS A 276 3.93 21.37 8.39
C CYS A 276 5.14 21.04 9.27
N ARG A 277 4.95 21.14 10.58
CA ARG A 277 5.91 20.68 11.58
C ARG A 277 5.39 19.42 12.23
N ILE A 278 6.22 18.38 12.26
CA ILE A 278 5.92 17.13 12.96
C ILE A 278 7.07 16.79 13.91
N ASP A 279 6.71 16.26 15.08
CA ASP A 279 7.62 15.68 16.06
C ASP A 279 7.62 14.16 15.86
N THR A 280 8.70 13.64 15.27
CA THR A 280 8.99 12.22 15.09
C THR A 280 10.50 12.01 15.03
N SER A 281 10.95 10.87 15.52
CA SER A 281 12.35 10.43 15.39
C SER A 281 12.60 9.64 14.10
N VAL A 282 11.55 9.32 13.33
CA VAL A 282 11.66 8.59 12.08
C VAL A 282 12.20 9.53 11.01
N GLY A 283 13.42 9.27 10.59
CA GLY A 283 14.06 9.93 9.46
C GLY A 283 14.07 9.04 8.22
N TYR A 284 14.12 9.67 7.05
CA TYR A 284 14.43 9.03 5.78
C TYR A 284 15.55 9.78 5.08
N GLY A 285 16.63 9.08 4.78
CA GLY A 285 17.83 9.67 4.20
C GLY A 285 18.52 8.79 3.17
N PHE A 286 19.73 9.19 2.81
CA PHE A 286 20.51 8.51 1.78
C PHE A 286 20.82 7.05 2.09
N LYS A 287 21.01 6.72 3.38
CA LYS A 287 21.22 5.33 3.79
C LYS A 287 20.03 4.44 3.42
N ASP A 288 18.81 4.92 3.65
CA ASP A 288 17.59 4.19 3.29
C ASP A 288 17.49 4.01 1.78
N ILE A 289 17.79 5.06 1.00
CA ILE A 289 17.80 4.99 -0.46
C ILE A 289 18.85 3.98 -0.95
N ASP A 290 20.06 3.98 -0.39
CA ASP A 290 21.13 3.04 -0.73
C ASP A 290 20.72 1.59 -0.49
N GLU A 291 20.16 1.31 0.70
CA GLU A 291 19.65 -0.02 1.03
C GLU A 291 18.60 -0.46 0.01
N GLN A 292 17.71 0.44 -0.39
CA GLN A 292 16.67 0.16 -1.38
C GLN A 292 17.21 -0.03 -2.81
N LEU A 293 18.26 0.70 -3.19
CA LEU A 293 18.97 0.51 -4.45
C LEU A 293 19.67 -0.86 -4.49
N PHE A 294 20.37 -1.24 -3.43
CA PHE A 294 21.00 -2.57 -3.33
C PHE A 294 19.97 -3.70 -3.33
N ASP A 295 18.83 -3.49 -2.68
CA ASP A 295 17.67 -4.39 -2.73
C ASP A 295 17.18 -4.64 -4.17
N THR A 296 17.31 -3.64 -5.04
CA THR A 296 16.94 -3.73 -6.46
C THR A 296 17.90 -4.65 -7.21
N VAL A 297 19.21 -4.51 -6.94
CA VAL A 297 20.23 -5.43 -7.46
C VAL A 297 19.93 -6.86 -7.04
N GLN A 298 19.59 -7.09 -5.77
CA GLN A 298 19.23 -8.43 -5.28
C GLN A 298 17.96 -8.96 -5.95
N ALA A 299 16.97 -8.11 -6.24
CA ALA A 299 15.74 -8.50 -6.92
C ALA A 299 15.95 -8.87 -8.40
N ALA A 300 16.99 -8.32 -9.05
CA ALA A 300 17.34 -8.60 -10.44
C ALA A 300 18.10 -9.92 -10.61
N LYS A 301 18.98 -10.29 -9.65
CA LYS A 301 19.85 -11.49 -9.73
C LYS A 301 19.14 -12.79 -10.15
N PRO A 302 17.95 -13.14 -9.61
CA PRO A 302 17.28 -14.40 -9.97
C PRO A 302 16.65 -14.38 -11.37
N GLN A 303 16.63 -13.24 -12.05
CA GLN A 303 15.93 -13.06 -13.33
C GLN A 303 16.89 -13.09 -14.49
N ASP A 304 17.91 -12.24 -14.43
CA ASP A 304 18.89 -12.08 -15.48
C ASP A 304 20.19 -11.55 -14.85
N LYS A 305 21.28 -12.31 -15.05
CA LYS A 305 22.60 -11.97 -14.51
C LYS A 305 23.14 -10.68 -15.12
N LEU A 306 23.00 -10.50 -16.44
CA LEU A 306 23.49 -9.32 -17.14
C LEU A 306 22.72 -8.07 -16.70
N LEU A 307 21.39 -8.18 -16.56
CA LEU A 307 20.59 -7.07 -16.04
C LEU A 307 20.99 -6.70 -14.60
N ALA A 308 21.24 -7.71 -13.75
CA ALA A 308 21.67 -7.47 -12.38
C ALA A 308 23.03 -6.77 -12.31
N GLU A 309 23.97 -7.14 -13.18
CA GLU A 309 25.28 -6.48 -13.32
C GLU A 309 25.11 -5.03 -13.78
N GLN A 310 24.31 -4.77 -14.83
CA GLN A 310 24.04 -3.42 -15.32
C GLN A 310 23.40 -2.52 -14.25
N ILE A 311 22.40 -3.02 -13.50
CA ILE A 311 21.78 -2.27 -12.41
C ILE A 311 22.81 -2.02 -11.30
N SER A 312 23.65 -3.01 -10.96
CA SER A 312 24.69 -2.86 -9.93
C SER A 312 25.71 -1.77 -10.28
N ASP A 313 26.19 -1.75 -11.53
CA ASP A 313 27.14 -0.74 -12.00
C ASP A 313 26.51 0.66 -11.95
N TRP A 314 25.25 0.77 -12.38
CA TRP A 314 24.53 2.03 -12.34
C TRP A 314 24.21 2.51 -10.92
N VAL A 315 23.82 1.62 -10.01
CA VAL A 315 23.63 1.93 -8.58
C VAL A 315 24.92 2.46 -7.98
N THR A 316 26.05 1.81 -8.26
CA THR A 316 27.37 2.29 -7.80
C THR A 316 27.65 3.69 -8.33
N LYS A 317 27.36 3.95 -9.61
CA LYS A 317 27.52 5.28 -10.21
C LYS A 317 26.59 6.33 -9.59
N LEU A 318 25.33 6.01 -9.31
CA LEU A 318 24.39 6.91 -8.64
C LEU A 318 24.87 7.31 -7.25
N ILE A 319 25.40 6.36 -6.49
CA ILE A 319 25.99 6.61 -5.17
C ILE A 319 27.18 7.55 -5.29
N SER A 320 28.11 7.31 -6.23
CA SER A 320 29.24 8.22 -6.46
C SER A 320 28.78 9.62 -6.89
N LEU A 321 27.78 9.73 -7.77
CA LEU A 321 27.23 11.01 -8.20
C LEU A 321 26.67 11.80 -7.01
N ARG A 322 25.96 11.14 -6.08
CA ARG A 322 25.45 11.73 -4.85
C ARG A 322 26.57 12.29 -3.97
N ASP A 323 27.64 11.54 -3.79
CA ASP A 323 28.73 11.90 -2.89
C ASP A 323 29.49 13.14 -3.39
N GLU A 324 29.44 13.39 -4.69
CA GLU A 324 29.99 14.60 -5.30
C GLU A 324 29.02 15.80 -5.24
N ILE A 325 27.74 15.61 -4.87
CA ILE A 325 26.75 16.69 -4.76
C ILE A 325 26.92 17.39 -3.41
N SER A 326 26.96 18.73 -3.41
CA SER A 326 26.78 19.50 -2.18
C SER A 326 25.32 19.45 -1.74
N TRP A 327 25.07 18.92 -0.55
CA TRP A 327 23.76 18.82 0.08
C TRP A 327 23.63 19.82 1.23
N PRO A 328 22.48 20.48 1.39
CA PRO A 328 22.25 21.33 2.55
C PRO A 328 22.17 20.47 3.82
N SER A 329 22.88 20.89 4.87
CA SER A 329 23.08 20.12 6.11
C SER A 329 21.82 19.94 6.97
N ASP A 330 20.82 20.82 6.82
CA ASP A 330 19.72 20.98 7.79
C ASP A 330 18.32 20.98 7.14
N VAL A 331 18.13 20.24 6.05
CA VAL A 331 16.83 20.17 5.36
C VAL A 331 16.08 18.92 5.83
N ALA A 332 15.15 19.12 6.76
CA ALA A 332 14.23 18.10 7.24
C ALA A 332 12.78 18.62 7.14
N PHE A 333 12.04 18.07 6.18
CA PHE A 333 10.65 18.39 5.91
C PHE A 333 9.82 17.11 6.11
N PRO A 334 8.51 17.22 6.45
CA PRO A 334 7.61 16.07 6.37
C PRO A 334 7.66 15.47 4.97
N LEU A 335 7.92 14.17 4.90
CA LEU A 335 7.83 13.36 3.69
C LEU A 335 6.61 12.45 3.79
N HIS A 336 5.93 12.22 2.68
CA HIS A 336 4.84 11.27 2.55
C HIS A 336 5.35 9.84 2.41
N GLN A 337 6.49 9.62 1.74
CA GLN A 337 7.17 8.32 1.52
C GLN A 337 6.43 7.27 0.69
N ASP A 338 5.14 7.47 0.39
CA ASP A 338 4.40 6.68 -0.60
C ASP A 338 3.64 7.60 -1.57
N LEU A 339 4.31 8.63 -2.10
CA LEU A 339 3.65 9.67 -2.87
C LEU A 339 3.42 9.26 -4.33
N HIS A 340 2.16 9.06 -4.71
CA HIS A 340 1.75 8.80 -6.09
C HIS A 340 0.36 9.38 -6.37
N LEU A 341 -0.06 9.42 -7.64
CA LEU A 341 -1.36 10.02 -8.06
C LEU A 341 -2.54 9.56 -7.19
N GLY A 342 -2.70 8.25 -6.98
CA GLY A 342 -3.80 7.70 -6.18
C GLY A 342 -3.82 8.11 -4.70
N ASN A 343 -2.78 8.76 -4.18
CA ASN A 343 -2.74 9.31 -2.82
C ASN A 343 -3.11 10.80 -2.77
N PHE A 344 -3.43 11.41 -3.91
CA PHE A 344 -4.13 12.69 -4.00
C PHE A 344 -5.62 12.43 -4.20
N MET A 345 -6.44 12.86 -3.23
CA MET A 345 -7.89 12.90 -3.35
C MET A 345 -8.32 14.26 -3.88
N MET A 346 -9.12 14.27 -4.95
CA MET A 346 -9.57 15.49 -5.62
C MET A 346 -11.06 15.75 -5.34
N GLU A 347 -11.36 16.94 -4.82
CA GLU A 347 -12.71 17.48 -4.73
C GLU A 347 -12.78 18.78 -5.54
N GLY A 348 -13.25 18.67 -6.79
CA GLY A 348 -13.12 19.74 -7.77
C GLY A 348 -11.64 20.04 -8.01
N GLU A 349 -11.24 21.29 -7.77
CA GLU A 349 -9.85 21.75 -7.91
C GLU A 349 -9.06 21.72 -6.59
N ASN A 350 -9.57 21.07 -5.54
CA ASN A 350 -8.87 20.96 -4.26
C ASN A 350 -8.30 19.55 -4.06
N ALA A 351 -6.98 19.46 -3.91
CA ALA A 351 -6.28 18.23 -3.58
C ALA A 351 -6.06 18.12 -2.07
N CYS A 352 -6.16 16.91 -1.54
CA CYS A 352 -5.68 16.54 -0.21
C CYS A 352 -4.96 15.19 -0.25
N LEU A 353 -3.99 15.00 0.63
CA LEU A 353 -3.23 13.76 0.74
C LEU A 353 -3.93 12.73 1.63
N ILE A 354 -3.82 11.47 1.23
CA ILE A 354 -4.27 10.29 2.00
C ILE A 354 -3.14 9.29 2.15
N ASP A 355 -3.34 8.30 3.03
CA ASP A 355 -2.34 7.26 3.34
C ASP A 355 -1.06 7.79 3.98
N LEU A 356 -1.23 8.53 5.08
CA LEU A 356 -0.16 9.15 5.87
C LEU A 356 0.60 8.17 6.79
N ASP A 357 0.54 6.87 6.50
CA ASP A 357 1.13 5.80 7.30
C ASP A 357 2.66 5.84 7.36
N SER A 358 3.28 6.37 6.31
CA SER A 358 4.73 6.32 6.11
C SER A 358 5.39 7.68 6.38
N VAL A 359 4.64 8.64 6.93
CA VAL A 359 5.13 10.00 7.13
C VAL A 359 6.34 10.02 8.05
N CYS A 360 7.39 10.71 7.61
CA CYS A 360 8.65 10.85 8.35
C CYS A 360 9.31 12.20 8.03
N LEU A 361 10.52 12.43 8.55
CA LEU A 361 11.33 13.62 8.23
C LEU A 361 12.45 13.29 7.24
N GLY A 362 12.69 14.17 6.26
CA GLY A 362 13.83 14.03 5.36
C GLY A 362 13.93 15.13 4.31
N ASN A 363 14.70 14.88 3.25
CA ASN A 363 14.86 15.83 2.15
C ASN A 363 13.57 15.87 1.28
N PRO A 364 12.91 17.03 1.11
CA PRO A 364 11.64 17.16 0.40
C PRO A 364 11.72 16.72 -1.06
N LEU A 365 12.91 16.74 -1.67
CA LEU A 365 13.11 16.28 -3.04
C LEU A 365 12.91 14.76 -3.20
N ALA A 366 12.93 13.98 -2.12
CA ALA A 366 12.67 12.54 -2.18
C ALA A 366 11.23 12.23 -2.64
N ASP A 367 10.24 12.90 -2.04
CA ASP A 367 8.83 12.76 -2.45
C ASP A 367 8.61 13.23 -3.89
N ILE A 368 9.26 14.33 -4.29
CA ILE A 368 9.17 14.84 -5.66
C ILE A 368 9.79 13.85 -6.65
N GLY A 369 10.96 13.29 -6.32
CA GLY A 369 11.62 12.26 -7.12
C GLY A 369 10.75 11.02 -7.29
N SER A 370 10.14 10.54 -6.20
CA SER A 370 9.18 9.44 -6.21
C SER A 370 7.99 9.74 -7.11
N LEU A 371 7.30 10.87 -6.90
CA LEU A 371 6.11 11.26 -7.66
C LEU A 371 6.40 11.38 -9.16
N VAL A 372 7.50 12.03 -9.54
CA VAL A 372 7.93 12.15 -10.94
C VAL A 372 8.25 10.78 -11.54
N SER A 373 8.89 9.88 -10.80
CA SER A 373 9.12 8.50 -11.27
C SER A 373 7.80 7.75 -11.55
N TYR A 374 6.76 8.02 -10.75
CA TYR A 374 5.41 7.49 -10.97
C TYR A 374 4.70 8.14 -12.17
N PHE A 375 4.96 9.41 -12.51
CA PHE A 375 4.46 10.01 -13.75
C PHE A 375 5.02 9.27 -14.97
N TYR A 376 6.33 9.01 -15.03
CA TYR A 376 6.91 8.20 -16.11
C TYR A 376 6.37 6.79 -16.14
N ARG A 377 6.22 6.15 -14.97
CA ARG A 377 5.63 4.81 -14.89
C ARG A 377 4.22 4.78 -15.48
N ASN A 378 3.36 5.69 -15.05
CA ASN A 378 1.95 5.67 -15.44
C ASN A 378 1.78 6.11 -16.90
N GLY A 379 2.49 7.15 -17.35
CA GLY A 379 2.44 7.61 -18.74
C GLY A 379 2.94 6.59 -19.75
N LEU A 380 4.08 5.94 -19.48
CA LEU A 380 4.58 4.88 -20.35
C LEU A 380 3.64 3.66 -20.38
N GLN A 381 3.03 3.30 -19.25
CA GLN A 381 2.02 2.24 -19.19
C GLN A 381 0.73 2.60 -19.93
N ALA A 382 0.36 3.88 -19.97
CA ALA A 382 -0.73 4.41 -20.77
C ALA A 382 -0.37 4.57 -22.27
N GLY A 383 0.85 4.22 -22.67
CA GLY A 383 1.31 4.29 -24.06
C GLY A 383 1.71 5.68 -24.53
N ARG A 384 1.96 6.62 -23.61
CA ARG A 384 2.53 7.94 -23.93
C ARG A 384 4.03 7.84 -24.15
N ASP A 385 4.57 8.73 -24.96
CA ASP A 385 6.00 8.89 -25.12
C ASP A 385 6.61 9.71 -23.97
N ILE A 386 7.94 9.74 -23.94
CA ILE A 386 8.68 10.43 -22.88
C ILE A 386 8.46 11.95 -22.95
N ASP A 387 8.37 12.54 -24.15
CA ASP A 387 8.21 13.98 -24.33
C ASP A 387 6.85 14.46 -23.78
N TYR A 388 5.79 13.68 -23.96
CA TYR A 388 4.49 13.94 -23.35
C TYR A 388 4.58 13.98 -21.82
N VAL A 389 5.24 12.99 -21.21
CA VAL A 389 5.40 12.95 -19.76
C VAL A 389 6.31 14.09 -19.27
N ASP A 390 7.37 14.43 -20.02
CA ASP A 390 8.27 15.54 -19.71
C ASP A 390 7.47 16.86 -19.61
N ASN A 391 6.49 17.09 -20.48
CA ASN A 391 5.62 18.27 -20.41
C ASN A 391 4.78 18.30 -19.12
N ILE A 392 4.18 17.16 -18.72
CA ILE A 392 3.42 17.05 -17.46
C ILE A 392 4.33 17.32 -16.25
N VAL A 393 5.52 16.73 -16.25
CA VAL A 393 6.52 16.92 -15.20
C VAL A 393 6.97 18.38 -15.13
N ALA A 394 7.20 19.04 -16.27
CA ALA A 394 7.60 20.43 -16.32
C ALA A 394 6.53 21.35 -15.70
N VAL A 395 5.27 21.18 -16.08
CA VAL A 395 4.13 21.96 -15.56
C VAL A 395 3.96 21.73 -14.05
N PHE A 396 4.03 20.49 -13.58
CA PHE A 396 3.97 20.19 -12.15
C PHE A 396 5.09 20.89 -11.37
N LEU A 397 6.33 20.77 -11.86
CA LEU A 397 7.49 21.32 -11.16
C LEU A 397 7.48 22.85 -11.15
N GLU A 398 6.99 23.50 -12.21
CA GLU A 398 6.77 24.95 -12.23
C GLU A 398 5.79 25.39 -11.13
N HIS A 399 4.63 24.73 -11.05
CA HIS A 399 3.65 25.03 -10.00
C HIS A 399 4.20 24.76 -8.60
N PHE A 400 4.93 23.68 -8.43
CA PHE A 400 5.52 23.31 -7.14
C PHE A 400 6.59 24.30 -6.70
N GLU A 401 7.49 24.70 -7.60
CA GLU A 401 8.50 25.72 -7.35
C GLU A 401 7.89 27.07 -6.93
N ASN A 402 6.79 27.46 -7.56
CA ASN A 402 6.07 28.68 -7.21
C ASN A 402 5.34 28.57 -5.85
N ALA A 403 5.01 27.37 -5.38
CA ALA A 403 4.27 27.15 -4.14
C ALA A 403 5.17 27.05 -2.88
N VAL A 404 6.44 26.66 -3.05
CA VAL A 404 7.40 26.54 -1.95
C VAL A 404 8.18 27.84 -1.72
N SER A 405 8.63 28.06 -0.48
CA SER A 405 9.43 29.24 -0.11
C SER A 405 10.94 28.99 -0.17
N TRP A 406 11.36 27.81 -0.62
CA TRP A 406 12.75 27.38 -0.70
C TRP A 406 13.11 27.05 -2.15
N ARG A 407 14.39 27.17 -2.49
CA ARG A 407 14.86 26.95 -3.87
C ARG A 407 14.91 25.45 -4.18
N VAL A 408 14.14 25.02 -5.18
CA VAL A 408 14.25 23.67 -5.74
C VAL A 408 15.50 23.60 -6.61
N CYS A 409 16.47 22.79 -6.20
CA CYS A 409 17.69 22.59 -6.96
C CYS A 409 17.52 21.46 -7.97
N ARG A 410 17.41 21.79 -9.27
CA ARG A 410 17.06 20.84 -10.34
C ARG A 410 18.06 19.69 -10.53
N TYR A 411 19.36 19.91 -10.32
CA TYR A 411 20.35 18.81 -10.41
C TYR A 411 20.29 17.89 -9.18
N GLN A 412 20.00 18.42 -7.98
CA GLN A 412 19.73 17.59 -6.80
C GLN A 412 18.46 16.76 -6.99
N LEU A 413 17.40 17.39 -7.51
CA LEU A 413 16.15 16.70 -7.83
C LEU A 413 16.35 15.60 -8.87
N SER A 414 17.15 15.86 -9.91
CA SER A 414 17.50 14.86 -10.93
C SER A 414 18.09 13.60 -10.32
N TRP A 415 18.89 13.72 -9.25
CA TRP A 415 19.41 12.55 -8.54
C TRP A 415 18.29 11.74 -7.87
N PHE A 416 17.38 12.39 -7.14
CA PHE A 416 16.25 11.71 -6.51
C PHE A 416 15.33 11.02 -7.53
N ILE A 417 15.05 11.66 -8.68
CA ILE A 417 14.28 11.03 -9.76
C ILE A 417 15.02 9.81 -10.30
N ALA A 418 16.32 9.93 -10.58
CA ALA A 418 17.13 8.84 -11.08
C ALA A 418 17.16 7.66 -10.11
N ALA A 419 17.31 7.91 -8.81
CA ALA A 419 17.25 6.89 -7.79
C ALA A 419 15.86 6.23 -7.72
N ALA A 420 14.78 7.01 -7.63
CA ALA A 420 13.40 6.49 -7.50
C ALA A 420 12.99 5.58 -8.67
N LEU A 421 13.41 5.91 -9.90
CA LEU A 421 13.22 5.04 -11.06
C LEU A 421 13.83 3.64 -10.86
N ILE A 422 14.95 3.53 -10.13
CA ILE A 422 15.57 2.25 -9.79
C ILE A 422 14.87 1.60 -8.59
N HIS A 423 14.89 2.25 -7.41
CA HIS A 423 14.49 1.60 -6.16
C HIS A 423 12.98 1.55 -5.94
N GLU A 424 12.17 2.32 -6.67
CA GLU A 424 10.71 2.26 -6.54
C GLU A 424 10.10 1.58 -7.76
N VAL A 425 10.37 2.10 -8.96
CA VAL A 425 9.74 1.62 -10.20
C VAL A 425 10.33 0.27 -10.63
N ILE A 426 11.62 0.18 -10.95
CA ILE A 426 12.23 -1.07 -11.41
C ILE A 426 12.14 -2.16 -10.34
N ARG A 427 12.46 -1.84 -9.07
CA ARG A 427 12.35 -2.81 -7.98
C ARG A 427 10.95 -3.41 -7.86
N ARG A 428 9.90 -2.59 -7.97
CA ARG A 428 8.51 -3.05 -7.93
C ARG A 428 8.20 -3.98 -9.10
N LEU A 429 8.63 -3.63 -10.32
CA LEU A 429 8.44 -4.48 -11.50
C LEU A 429 9.13 -5.83 -11.35
N LEU A 430 10.38 -5.84 -10.89
CA LEU A 430 11.15 -7.06 -10.63
C LEU A 430 10.46 -7.94 -9.57
N ARG A 431 9.93 -7.35 -8.49
CA ARG A 431 9.24 -8.09 -7.42
C ARG A 431 7.86 -8.60 -7.82
N GLN A 432 7.10 -7.83 -8.60
CA GLN A 432 5.73 -8.18 -8.98
C GLN A 432 5.66 -9.11 -10.20
N ARG A 433 6.68 -9.11 -11.07
CA ARG A 433 6.73 -9.89 -12.32
C ARG A 433 5.49 -9.72 -13.19
N HIS A 434 4.99 -8.49 -13.27
CA HIS A 434 3.86 -8.15 -14.12
C HIS A 434 4.36 -8.07 -15.57
N GLU A 435 3.93 -8.99 -16.45
CA GLU A 435 4.46 -9.12 -17.82
C GLU A 435 4.40 -7.80 -18.60
N GLN A 436 3.30 -7.05 -18.48
CA GLN A 436 3.12 -5.77 -19.16
C GLN A 436 4.07 -4.67 -18.63
N GLY A 437 4.41 -4.72 -17.34
CA GLY A 437 5.29 -3.74 -16.72
C GLY A 437 6.76 -3.95 -17.09
N LEU A 438 7.18 -5.22 -17.26
CA LEU A 438 8.55 -5.56 -17.66
C LEU A 438 8.91 -5.07 -19.07
N LYS A 439 7.91 -4.85 -19.95
CA LYS A 439 8.14 -4.30 -21.31
C LYS A 439 8.85 -2.94 -21.30
N HIS A 440 8.63 -2.14 -20.25
CA HIS A 440 9.18 -0.79 -20.13
C HIS A 440 10.43 -0.73 -19.24
N LEU A 441 10.95 -1.87 -18.77
CA LEU A 441 12.08 -1.92 -17.82
C LEU A 441 13.29 -1.15 -18.35
N ASN A 442 13.66 -1.37 -19.61
CA ASN A 442 14.77 -0.65 -20.25
C ASN A 442 14.51 0.85 -20.34
N SER A 443 13.27 1.26 -20.67
CA SER A 443 12.88 2.68 -20.71
C SER A 443 13.06 3.37 -19.36
N TYR A 444 12.68 2.73 -18.25
CA TYR A 444 12.90 3.29 -16.90
C TYR A 444 14.39 3.35 -16.54
N PHE A 445 15.16 2.35 -16.95
CA PHE A 445 16.60 2.32 -16.71
C PHE A 445 17.33 3.42 -17.51
N ASP A 446 16.94 3.62 -18.76
CA ASP A 446 17.47 4.69 -19.61
C ASP A 446 17.04 6.09 -19.13
N LEU A 447 15.80 6.23 -18.63
CA LEU A 447 15.36 7.46 -17.96
C LEU A 447 16.21 7.76 -16.72
N SER A 448 16.51 6.75 -15.89
CA SER A 448 17.37 6.94 -14.72
C SER A 448 18.76 7.45 -15.13
N LYS A 449 19.35 6.87 -16.18
CA LYS A 449 20.61 7.35 -16.77
C LYS A 449 20.50 8.77 -17.32
N ARG A 450 19.41 9.10 -18.02
CA ARG A 450 19.15 10.45 -18.55
C ARG A 450 19.19 11.50 -17.45
N PHE A 451 18.48 11.27 -16.34
CA PHE A 451 18.52 12.17 -15.19
C PHE A 451 19.89 12.19 -14.50
N GLY A 452 20.59 11.05 -14.43
CA GLY A 452 21.97 11.00 -13.94
C GLY A 452 22.96 11.84 -14.77
N LEU A 453 22.76 11.94 -16.09
CA LEU A 453 23.60 12.76 -16.98
C LEU A 453 23.37 14.27 -16.80
N VAL A 454 22.16 14.71 -16.45
CA VAL A 454 21.85 16.12 -16.14
C VAL A 454 22.74 16.61 -14.99
N ILE A 455 22.93 15.77 -13.96
CA ILE A 455 23.80 16.05 -12.81
C ILE A 455 25.23 16.39 -13.25
N VAL A 456 25.75 15.65 -14.23
CA VAL A 456 27.13 15.85 -14.74
C VAL A 456 27.24 17.14 -15.55
N LYS A 457 26.25 17.44 -16.40
CA LYS A 457 26.26 18.60 -17.30
C LYS A 457 26.13 19.93 -16.54
N ASP A 458 25.19 20.02 -15.61
CA ASP A 458 24.91 21.27 -14.90
C ASP A 458 26.06 21.65 -13.96
N ARG A 459 26.83 20.67 -13.49
CA ARG A 459 28.08 20.91 -12.75
C ARG A 459 29.23 21.49 -13.57
N GLN A 460 29.25 21.28 -14.88
CA GLN A 460 30.27 21.92 -15.72
C GLN A 460 30.00 23.43 -15.91
N HIS A 461 28.80 23.89 -15.54
CA HIS A 461 28.32 25.25 -15.74
C HIS A 461 28.01 26.00 -14.43
N ALA A 462 28.15 25.34 -13.28
CA ALA A 462 28.02 25.89 -11.94
C ALA A 462 29.40 26.00 -11.29
#